data_AF-A0A2H6A1U8-F1
#
_entry.id   AF-A0A2H6A1U8-F1
#
_cell.length_a   1.000
_cell.length_b   1.000
_cell.length_c   1.000
_cell.angle_alpha   90.00
_cell.angle_beta   90.00
_cell.angle_gamma   90.00
#
_symmetry.space_group_name_H-M   'P 1'
#
loop_
_entity.id
_entity.type
_entity.pdbx_description
1 polymer ?
#
loop_
_entity_poly.entity_id
_entity_poly.type
_entity_poly.pdbx_seq_one_letter_code
_entity_poly.pdbx_strand_id
1 'polypeptide(L)'
;MWATNAKIVALSLAVIGFYTLVAHIIPQLQSEVPAQVAVGPGASPEELAAAGERIYSTVCTACHGLGTRAPNLVTDHEGLGPIGARCLARFGDRCKDYLYHSLTAPGDSVVPGFANIMPDMRTQLDANQIWAVIAYLQSQGGEITVTSQDLESAPAQTAQPAAAAVLSATTDPRELLREKGCLGCHAIDGSGPPIGPPFDGIGSRLTREQIREGILNPNATVARGYEQFAGMMPPNFGDQLTAAQLEAIVNFLAGRR
;
A
#
# COMPACT_ATOMS: atom_id res chain seq x y z
N MET A 1 -62.10 9.76 8.51
CA MET A 1 -61.02 8.92 7.95
C MET A 1 -60.27 9.63 6.81
N TRP A 2 -60.95 10.19 5.81
CA TRP A 2 -60.30 10.89 4.69
C TRP A 2 -59.40 12.07 5.09
N ALA A 3 -59.86 12.91 6.04
CA ALA A 3 -59.08 14.05 6.52
C ALA A 3 -57.76 13.66 7.23
N THR A 4 -57.73 12.49 7.88
CA THR A 4 -56.51 11.97 8.53
C THR A 4 -55.52 11.48 7.49
N ASN A 5 -56.01 10.75 6.48
CA ASN A 5 -55.17 10.24 5.39
C ASN A 5 -54.56 11.39 4.57
N ALA A 6 -55.33 12.46 4.32
CA ALA A 6 -54.83 13.65 3.62
C ALA A 6 -53.66 14.32 4.38
N LYS A 7 -53.74 14.40 5.72
CA LYS A 7 -52.66 14.94 6.55
C LYS A 7 -51.38 14.08 6.50
N ILE A 8 -51.54 12.75 6.51
CA ILE A 8 -50.41 11.81 6.43
C ILE A 8 -49.73 11.91 5.07
N VAL A 9 -50.49 11.99 3.98
CA VAL A 9 -49.95 12.17 2.62
C VAL A 9 -49.23 13.51 2.50
N ALA A 10 -49.82 14.60 2.99
CA ALA A 10 -49.19 15.92 2.97
C ALA A 10 -47.86 15.94 3.74
N LEU A 11 -47.81 15.34 4.93
CA LEU A 11 -46.58 15.21 5.72
C LEU A 11 -45.52 14.37 4.99
N SER A 12 -45.92 13.25 4.39
CA SER A 12 -45.01 12.36 3.66
C SER A 12 -44.39 13.07 2.46
N LEU A 13 -45.20 13.81 1.69
CA LEU A 13 -44.71 14.60 0.56
C LEU A 13 -43.80 15.75 1.01
N ALA A 14 -44.11 16.40 2.13
CA ALA A 14 -43.26 17.45 2.70
C ALA A 14 -41.89 16.90 3.11
N VAL A 15 -41.85 15.73 3.74
CA VAL A 15 -40.60 15.07 4.15
C VAL A 15 -39.79 14.63 2.94
N ILE A 16 -40.42 13.97 1.96
CA ILE A 16 -39.74 13.56 0.72
C ILE A 16 -39.19 14.78 -0.03
N GLY A 17 -39.99 15.84 -0.14
CA GLY A 17 -39.59 17.10 -0.77
C GLY A 17 -38.40 17.75 -0.06
N PHE A 18 -38.42 17.78 1.28
CA PHE A 18 -37.32 18.31 2.08
C PHE A 18 -36.02 17.53 1.85
N TYR A 19 -36.06 16.20 1.93
CA TYR A 19 -34.86 15.39 1.70
C TYR A 19 -34.37 15.47 0.25
N THR A 20 -35.28 15.55 -0.72
CA THR A 20 -34.92 15.73 -2.14
C THR A 20 -34.25 17.08 -2.38
N LEU A 21 -34.75 18.14 -1.76
CA LEU A 21 -34.15 19.48 -1.82
C LEU A 21 -32.76 19.48 -1.21
N VAL A 22 -32.59 18.90 -0.02
CA VAL A 22 -31.28 18.76 0.64
C VAL A 22 -30.31 17.96 -0.23
N ALA A 23 -30.76 16.86 -0.86
CA ALA A 23 -29.93 16.08 -1.77
C ALA A 23 -29.49 16.87 -3.01
N HIS A 24 -30.31 17.78 -3.52
CA HIS A 24 -29.95 18.66 -4.66
C HIS A 24 -29.03 19.82 -4.26
N ILE A 25 -29.01 20.22 -2.98
CA ILE A 25 -28.07 21.24 -2.47
C ILE A 25 -26.66 20.65 -2.33
N ILE A 26 -26.54 19.34 -2.10
CA ILE A 26 -25.25 18.65 -2.09
C ILE A 26 -24.75 18.57 -3.54
N PRO A 27 -23.57 19.14 -3.86
CA PRO A 27 -22.95 19.01 -5.17
C PRO A 27 -22.87 17.53 -5.54
N GLN A 28 -23.51 17.15 -6.64
CA GLN A 28 -23.48 15.79 -7.16
C GLN A 28 -22.08 15.51 -7.69
N LEU A 29 -21.16 15.14 -6.78
CA LEU A 29 -19.85 14.60 -7.11
C LEU A 29 -20.09 13.27 -7.80
N GLN A 30 -20.21 13.30 -9.12
CA GLN A 30 -20.07 12.09 -9.92
C GLN A 30 -18.68 11.55 -9.61
N SER A 31 -18.62 10.35 -9.01
CA SER A 31 -17.38 9.57 -8.98
C SER A 31 -17.09 9.16 -10.41
N GLU A 32 -16.54 10.06 -11.21
CA GLU A 32 -15.72 9.66 -12.33
C GLU A 32 -14.56 8.89 -11.71
N VAL A 33 -14.67 7.56 -11.78
CA VAL A 33 -13.54 6.66 -11.60
C VAL A 33 -12.45 7.27 -12.49
N PRO A 34 -11.33 7.77 -11.92
CA PRO A 34 -10.25 8.29 -12.72
C PRO A 34 -9.99 7.25 -13.78
N ALA A 35 -10.06 7.61 -15.06
CA ALA A 35 -9.77 6.69 -16.14
C ALA A 35 -8.47 5.98 -15.73
N GLN A 36 -8.56 4.69 -15.41
CA GLN A 36 -7.38 3.91 -15.11
C GLN A 36 -6.59 4.06 -16.39
N VAL A 37 -5.50 4.82 -16.32
CA VAL A 37 -4.67 5.05 -17.50
C VAL A 37 -4.16 3.67 -17.84
N ALA A 38 -4.81 3.05 -18.82
CA ALA A 38 -4.34 1.86 -19.44
C ALA A 38 -3.04 2.28 -20.10
N VAL A 39 -1.95 2.09 -19.38
CA VAL A 39 -0.61 2.27 -19.88
C VAL A 39 -0.42 1.17 -20.92
N GLY A 40 -0.79 1.49 -22.16
CA GLY A 40 -0.67 0.60 -23.30
C GLY A 40 0.68 0.76 -23.99
N PRO A 41 1.07 -0.20 -24.86
CA PRO A 41 2.35 -0.22 -25.57
C PRO A 41 2.56 0.93 -26.58
N GLY A 42 1.68 1.94 -26.63
CA GLY A 42 1.80 3.13 -27.46
C GLY A 42 1.83 4.46 -26.71
N ALA A 43 1.94 4.45 -25.37
CA ALA A 43 1.99 5.66 -24.56
C ALA A 43 3.30 6.42 -24.77
N SER A 44 3.24 7.76 -24.83
CA SER A 44 4.45 8.59 -24.88
C SER A 44 5.25 8.51 -23.57
N PRO A 45 6.56 8.80 -23.58
CA PRO A 45 7.37 8.88 -22.36
C PRO A 45 6.77 9.82 -21.29
N GLU A 46 6.18 10.93 -21.72
CA GLU A 46 5.52 11.91 -20.85
C GLU A 46 4.20 11.38 -20.28
N GLU A 47 3.41 10.68 -21.08
CA GLU A 47 2.18 10.01 -20.62
C GLU A 47 2.48 8.92 -19.60
N LEU A 48 3.57 8.17 -19.81
CA LEU A 48 4.10 7.19 -18.88
C LEU A 48 4.52 7.84 -17.56
N ALA A 49 5.26 8.95 -17.61
CA ALA A 49 5.66 9.68 -16.41
C ALA A 49 4.45 10.24 -15.66
N ALA A 50 3.44 10.78 -16.36
CA ALA A 50 2.21 11.27 -15.73
C ALA A 50 1.38 10.14 -15.09
N ALA A 51 1.38 8.94 -15.68
CA ALA A 51 0.78 7.76 -15.06
C ALA A 51 1.58 7.30 -13.83
N GLY A 52 2.90 7.29 -13.94
CA GLY A 52 3.82 6.96 -12.86
C GLY A 52 3.70 7.88 -11.65
N GLU A 53 3.50 9.18 -11.86
CA GLU A 53 3.31 10.16 -10.80
C GLU A 53 2.11 9.84 -9.91
N ARG A 54 0.98 9.45 -10.52
CA ARG A 54 -0.23 9.05 -9.80
C ARG A 54 -0.03 7.79 -8.97
N ILE A 55 0.76 6.84 -9.47
CA ILE A 55 1.12 5.64 -8.72
C ILE A 55 2.09 6.00 -7.59
N TYR A 56 3.10 6.80 -7.87
CA TYR A 56 4.10 7.22 -6.89
C TYR A 56 3.47 7.95 -5.70
N SER A 57 2.58 8.91 -5.99
CA SER A 57 1.88 9.71 -4.98
C SER A 57 0.99 8.90 -4.05
N THR A 58 0.51 7.74 -4.48
CA THR A 58 -0.41 6.88 -3.70
C THR A 58 0.28 5.71 -3.02
N VAL A 59 1.29 5.12 -3.65
CA VAL A 59 1.97 3.90 -3.17
C VAL A 59 3.32 4.22 -2.52
N CYS A 60 4.12 5.08 -3.14
CA CYS A 60 5.54 5.22 -2.81
C CYS A 60 5.79 6.33 -1.75
N THR A 61 5.01 7.41 -1.75
CA THR A 61 5.16 8.55 -0.83
C THR A 61 5.02 8.17 0.63
N ALA A 62 4.28 7.11 0.95
CA ALA A 62 4.13 6.56 2.29
C ALA A 62 5.48 6.25 2.96
N CYS A 63 6.51 5.89 2.17
CA CYS A 63 7.86 5.66 2.66
C CYS A 63 8.88 6.68 2.12
N HIS A 64 8.77 7.06 0.84
CA HIS A 64 9.76 7.88 0.13
C HIS A 64 9.47 9.39 0.15
N GLY A 65 8.47 9.86 0.91
CA GLY A 65 8.06 11.27 0.94
C GLY A 65 8.93 12.17 1.83
N LEU A 66 9.30 11.72 3.03
CA LEU A 66 10.00 12.56 4.03
C LEU A 66 11.51 12.31 4.12
N GLY A 67 12.02 11.26 3.48
CA GLY A 67 13.44 10.89 3.57
C GLY A 67 13.86 10.21 4.89
N THR A 68 12.94 10.02 5.85
CA THR A 68 13.23 9.46 7.18
C THR A 68 13.03 7.95 7.25
N ARG A 69 12.00 7.43 6.56
CA ARG A 69 11.68 5.99 6.51
C ARG A 69 12.39 5.28 5.36
N ALA A 70 12.51 5.96 4.23
CA ALA A 70 13.23 5.53 3.05
C ALA A 70 13.84 6.78 2.38
N PRO A 71 14.85 6.62 1.50
CA PRO A 71 15.47 7.75 0.81
C PRO A 71 14.44 8.61 0.08
N ASN A 72 14.62 9.93 0.07
CA ASN A 72 13.78 10.76 -0.77
C ASN A 72 14.12 10.55 -2.26
N LEU A 73 13.09 10.37 -3.08
CA LEU A 73 13.25 10.10 -4.51
C LEU A 73 12.92 11.32 -5.38
N VAL A 74 12.00 12.18 -4.97
CA VAL A 74 11.50 13.28 -5.80
C VAL A 74 12.21 14.59 -5.49
N THR A 75 12.63 14.78 -4.25
CA THR A 75 13.43 15.94 -3.81
C THR A 75 14.84 15.49 -3.46
N ASP A 76 15.60 16.41 -2.85
CA ASP A 76 16.95 16.15 -2.41
C ASP A 76 17.03 15.01 -1.37
N HIS A 77 18.05 14.17 -1.53
CA HIS A 77 18.44 13.17 -0.53
C HIS A 77 19.92 13.40 -0.19
N GLU A 78 20.16 14.00 0.98
CA GLU A 78 21.51 14.25 1.52
C GLU A 78 22.44 15.05 0.58
N GLY A 79 21.89 16.04 -0.13
CA GLY A 79 22.63 16.89 -1.06
C GLY A 79 22.92 16.25 -2.43
N LEU A 80 22.39 15.05 -2.68
CA LEU A 80 22.59 14.33 -3.93
C LEU A 80 21.54 14.68 -5.00
N GLY A 81 20.50 15.43 -4.67
CA GLY A 81 19.40 15.78 -5.57
C GLY A 81 18.38 14.64 -5.77
N PRO A 82 17.43 14.80 -6.69
CA PRO A 82 16.37 13.83 -6.96
C PRO A 82 16.89 12.55 -7.62
N ILE A 83 16.13 11.46 -7.52
CA ILE A 83 16.58 10.14 -7.98
C ILE A 83 16.90 10.10 -9.47
N GLY A 84 16.15 10.81 -10.32
CA GLY A 84 16.39 10.83 -11.76
C GLY A 84 17.77 11.39 -12.08
N ALA A 85 18.13 12.53 -11.47
CA ALA A 85 19.46 13.12 -11.60
C ALA A 85 20.57 12.21 -11.05
N ARG A 86 20.38 11.64 -9.85
CA ARG A 86 21.38 10.73 -9.23
C ARG A 86 21.60 9.46 -10.03
N CYS A 87 20.51 8.88 -10.51
CA CYS A 87 20.51 7.62 -11.24
C CYS A 87 21.17 7.81 -12.61
N LEU A 88 20.83 8.90 -13.31
CA LEU A 88 21.50 9.27 -14.56
C LEU A 88 23.00 9.49 -14.34
N ALA A 89 23.39 10.24 -13.31
CA ALA A 89 24.80 10.49 -13.01
C ALA A 89 25.58 9.21 -12.66
N ARG A 90 24.95 8.24 -11.99
CA ARG A 90 25.60 7.00 -11.54
C ARG A 90 25.62 5.89 -12.59
N PHE A 91 24.55 5.78 -13.38
CA PHE A 91 24.29 4.62 -14.23
C PHE A 91 24.11 4.95 -15.72
N GLY A 92 23.98 6.23 -16.09
CA GLY A 92 23.72 6.65 -17.46
C GLY A 92 22.49 5.94 -18.03
N ASP A 93 22.63 5.35 -19.21
CA ASP A 93 21.57 4.63 -19.94
C ASP A 93 21.03 3.41 -19.16
N ARG A 94 21.81 2.86 -18.23
CA ARG A 94 21.37 1.74 -17.37
C ARG A 94 20.54 2.17 -16.16
N CYS A 95 20.21 3.46 -16.07
CA CYS A 95 19.40 3.99 -14.99
C CYS A 95 18.04 3.28 -14.89
N LYS A 96 17.38 3.02 -16.03
CA LYS A 96 16.09 2.31 -16.04
C LYS A 96 16.19 0.88 -15.51
N ASP A 97 17.27 0.16 -15.83
CA ASP A 97 17.51 -1.20 -15.34
C ASP A 97 17.74 -1.21 -13.83
N TYR A 98 18.51 -0.24 -13.32
CA TYR A 98 18.74 -0.06 -11.90
C TYR A 98 17.44 0.22 -11.14
N LEU A 99 16.58 1.10 -11.67
CA LEU A 99 15.29 1.43 -11.05
C LEU A 99 14.35 0.23 -11.10
N TYR A 100 14.29 -0.50 -12.22
CA TYR A 100 13.52 -1.73 -12.33
C TYR A 100 13.98 -2.79 -11.32
N HIS A 101 15.29 -3.00 -11.21
CA HIS A 101 15.86 -3.92 -10.23
C HIS A 101 15.55 -3.49 -8.79
N SER A 102 15.63 -2.20 -8.49
CA SER A 102 15.34 -1.68 -7.16
C SER A 102 13.86 -1.81 -6.77
N LEU A 103 12.94 -1.87 -7.74
CA LEU A 103 11.52 -2.11 -7.50
C LEU A 103 11.18 -3.60 -7.38
N THR A 104 11.88 -4.47 -8.11
CA THR A 104 11.57 -5.92 -8.21
C THR A 104 12.42 -6.80 -7.28
N ALA A 105 13.60 -6.31 -6.88
CA ALA A 105 14.55 -6.93 -5.96
C ALA A 105 15.17 -5.86 -5.03
N PRO A 106 14.37 -5.14 -4.23
CA PRO A 106 14.84 -3.99 -3.44
C PRO A 106 15.94 -4.32 -2.43
N GLY A 107 15.98 -5.55 -1.92
CA GLY A 107 16.97 -6.01 -0.95
C GLY A 107 18.42 -5.97 -1.45
N ASP A 108 18.61 -5.95 -2.78
CA ASP A 108 19.93 -5.88 -3.40
C ASP A 108 20.42 -4.44 -3.60
N SER A 109 19.53 -3.46 -3.46
CA SER A 109 19.78 -2.03 -3.70
C SER A 109 19.51 -1.17 -2.47
N VAL A 110 19.74 -1.69 -1.26
CA VAL A 110 19.48 -0.96 -0.01
C VAL A 110 20.45 0.22 0.13
N VAL A 111 19.90 1.43 0.25
CA VAL A 111 20.68 2.65 0.45
C VAL A 111 21.28 2.65 1.86
N PRO A 112 22.58 2.96 2.03
CA PRO A 112 23.20 3.07 3.34
C PRO A 112 22.39 3.98 4.27
N GLY A 113 22.23 3.58 5.53
CA GLY A 113 21.45 4.32 6.52
C GLY A 113 19.96 3.95 6.59
N PHE A 114 19.45 3.14 5.66
CA PHE A 114 18.07 2.66 5.68
C PHE A 114 17.97 1.15 5.94
N ALA A 115 16.86 0.75 6.57
CA ALA A 115 16.53 -0.65 6.77
C ALA A 115 16.03 -1.28 5.46
N ASN A 116 16.25 -2.59 5.30
CA ASN A 116 15.70 -3.36 4.18
C ASN A 116 14.20 -3.62 4.40
N ILE A 117 13.37 -2.61 4.16
CA ILE A 117 11.91 -2.63 4.40
C ILE A 117 11.08 -2.41 3.13
N MET A 118 11.73 -2.14 2.00
CA MET A 118 11.04 -1.91 0.74
C MET A 118 10.50 -3.25 0.21
N PRO A 119 9.16 -3.39 -0.01
CA PRO A 119 8.59 -4.62 -0.54
C PRO A 119 8.96 -4.85 -2.01
N ASP A 120 8.87 -6.08 -2.49
CA ASP A 120 8.85 -6.36 -3.93
C ASP A 120 7.60 -5.73 -4.56
N MET A 121 7.80 -4.73 -5.40
CA MET A 121 6.72 -3.93 -5.99
C MET A 121 5.88 -4.71 -6.98
N ARG A 122 6.35 -5.86 -7.48
CA ARG A 122 5.54 -6.76 -8.34
C ARG A 122 4.32 -7.33 -7.60
N THR A 123 4.32 -7.28 -6.27
CA THR A 123 3.18 -7.70 -5.45
C THR A 123 2.06 -6.66 -5.40
N GLN A 124 2.34 -5.41 -5.79
CA GLN A 124 1.40 -4.29 -5.69
C GLN A 124 1.12 -3.63 -7.04
N LEU A 125 2.06 -3.72 -7.97
CA LEU A 125 2.02 -3.09 -9.28
C LEU A 125 2.17 -4.13 -10.38
N ASP A 126 1.41 -3.96 -11.47
CA ASP A 126 1.65 -4.69 -12.70
C ASP A 126 2.92 -4.19 -13.41
N ALA A 127 3.39 -4.92 -14.41
CA ALA A 127 4.64 -4.61 -15.08
C ALA A 127 4.63 -3.27 -15.82
N ASN A 128 3.49 -2.86 -16.39
CA ASN A 128 3.36 -1.57 -17.07
C ASN A 128 3.35 -0.42 -16.07
N GLN A 129 2.72 -0.63 -14.91
CA GLN A 129 2.73 0.29 -13.78
C GLN A 129 4.16 0.48 -13.23
N ILE A 130 4.95 -0.58 -13.14
CA ILE A 130 6.36 -0.49 -12.75
C ILE A 130 7.13 0.41 -13.72
N TRP A 131 6.98 0.20 -15.03
CA TRP A 131 7.64 1.04 -16.03
C TRP A 131 7.14 2.49 -16.05
N ALA A 132 5.85 2.72 -15.80
CA ALA A 132 5.31 4.06 -15.64
C ALA A 132 5.95 4.78 -14.43
N VAL A 133 6.07 4.11 -13.28
CA VAL A 133 6.77 4.66 -12.10
C VAL A 133 8.24 4.95 -12.44
N ILE A 134 8.94 4.06 -13.15
CA ILE A 134 10.33 4.30 -13.55
C ILE A 134 10.44 5.54 -14.45
N ALA A 135 9.54 5.71 -15.42
CA ALA A 135 9.50 6.90 -16.27
C ALA A 135 9.32 8.19 -15.44
N TYR A 136 8.44 8.17 -14.43
CA TYR A 136 8.27 9.28 -13.49
C TYR A 136 9.52 9.54 -12.65
N LEU A 137 10.17 8.50 -12.11
CA LEU A 137 11.38 8.65 -11.31
C LEU A 137 12.54 9.21 -12.15
N GLN A 138 12.64 8.81 -13.43
CA GLN A 138 13.62 9.38 -14.36
C GLN A 138 13.33 10.86 -14.63
N SER A 139 12.05 11.25 -14.78
CA SER A 139 11.69 12.65 -15.02
C SER A 139 12.02 13.59 -13.86
N GLN A 140 12.35 13.06 -12.67
CA GLN A 140 12.88 13.83 -11.53
C GLN A 140 14.36 14.19 -11.75
N GLY A 141 14.63 15.03 -12.75
CA GLY A 141 15.95 15.56 -13.05
C GLY A 141 16.82 14.73 -14.00
N GLY A 142 16.25 13.73 -14.68
CA GLY A 142 16.89 12.95 -15.75
C GLY A 142 16.04 12.87 -17.02
N GLU A 143 16.60 12.26 -18.06
CA GLU A 143 15.88 11.96 -19.31
C GLU A 143 15.07 10.67 -19.18
N ILE A 144 13.85 10.65 -19.73
CA ILE A 144 13.00 9.47 -19.73
C ILE A 144 13.47 8.54 -20.86
N THR A 145 14.03 7.40 -20.47
CA THR A 145 14.58 6.36 -21.39
C THR A 145 13.69 5.13 -21.52
N VAL A 146 12.54 5.13 -20.83
CA VAL A 146 11.53 4.07 -20.92
C VAL A 146 10.84 4.17 -22.29
N THR A 147 10.76 3.04 -22.97
CA THR A 147 10.22 2.91 -24.33
C THR A 147 9.06 1.91 -24.36
N SER A 148 8.31 1.89 -25.46
CA SER A 148 7.29 0.88 -25.72
C SER A 148 7.84 -0.56 -25.68
N GLN A 149 9.09 -0.78 -26.08
CA GLN A 149 9.73 -2.10 -26.01
C GLN A 149 9.87 -2.61 -24.57
N ASP A 150 10.06 -1.71 -23.61
CA ASP A 150 10.15 -2.07 -22.19
C ASP A 150 8.78 -2.56 -21.65
N LEU A 151 7.69 -1.99 -22.15
CA LEU A 151 6.31 -2.39 -21.85
C LEU A 151 5.94 -3.74 -22.49
N GLU A 152 6.50 -4.05 -23.66
CA GLU A 152 6.29 -5.32 -24.37
C GLU A 152 7.15 -6.47 -23.83
N SER A 153 8.33 -6.14 -23.30
CA SER A 153 9.30 -7.10 -22.73
C SER A 153 9.00 -7.47 -21.28
N ALA A 154 8.06 -6.77 -20.65
CA ALA A 154 7.45 -7.23 -19.41
C ALA A 154 6.94 -8.66 -19.62
N PRO A 155 7.40 -9.66 -18.86
CA PRO A 155 6.78 -10.98 -18.96
C PRO A 155 5.29 -10.76 -18.77
N ALA A 156 4.50 -11.32 -19.69
CA ALA A 156 3.06 -11.46 -19.53
C ALA A 156 2.82 -12.37 -18.32
N GLN A 157 3.08 -11.83 -17.14
CA GLN A 157 2.40 -12.22 -15.94
C GLN A 157 0.97 -11.90 -16.30
N THR A 158 0.20 -12.96 -16.58
CA THR A 158 -1.25 -12.89 -16.54
C THR A 158 -1.57 -11.95 -15.40
N ALA A 159 -2.10 -10.78 -15.73
CA ALA A 159 -2.67 -9.88 -14.76
C ALA A 159 -3.65 -10.75 -13.98
N GLN A 160 -3.21 -11.26 -12.82
CA GLN A 160 -4.13 -11.37 -11.73
C GLN A 160 -4.55 -9.93 -11.56
N PRO A 161 -5.84 -9.63 -11.80
CA PRO A 161 -6.33 -8.28 -11.62
C PRO A 161 -5.72 -7.80 -10.32
N ALA A 162 -5.06 -6.63 -10.34
CA ALA A 162 -4.85 -5.88 -9.13
C ALA A 162 -6.20 -5.90 -8.45
N ALA A 163 -6.34 -6.79 -7.46
CA ALA A 163 -7.58 -7.00 -6.78
C ALA A 163 -7.70 -5.73 -5.97
N ALA A 164 -8.32 -4.71 -6.59
CA ALA A 164 -8.84 -3.53 -5.96
C ALA A 164 -9.33 -3.99 -4.62
N ALA A 165 -8.60 -3.67 -3.54
CA ALA A 165 -8.65 -4.30 -2.24
C ALA A 165 -10.02 -4.93 -1.99
N VAL A 166 -10.21 -6.16 -2.48
CA VAL A 166 -11.36 -6.93 -2.11
C VAL A 166 -10.92 -7.24 -0.70
N LEU A 167 -11.60 -6.66 0.29
CA LEU A 167 -11.54 -7.17 1.64
C LEU A 167 -11.64 -8.68 1.49
N SER A 168 -10.50 -9.37 1.58
CA SER A 168 -10.43 -10.79 1.30
C SER A 168 -11.43 -11.39 2.25
N ALA A 169 -12.50 -12.00 1.74
CA ALA A 169 -13.57 -12.53 2.58
C ALA A 169 -13.05 -13.73 3.42
N THR A 170 -11.80 -14.14 3.19
CA THR A 170 -11.11 -15.15 3.97
C THR A 170 -11.06 -14.76 5.44
N THR A 171 -11.40 -15.75 6.26
CA THR A 171 -11.14 -15.75 7.70
C THR A 171 -10.04 -16.76 8.04
N ASP A 172 -9.33 -17.30 7.03
CA ASP A 172 -8.18 -18.15 7.27
C ASP A 172 -7.05 -17.33 7.90
N PRO A 173 -6.61 -17.67 9.12
CA PRO A 173 -5.65 -16.85 9.85
C PRO A 173 -4.26 -16.84 9.20
N ARG A 174 -3.83 -17.90 8.52
CA ARG A 174 -2.50 -17.93 7.87
C ARG A 174 -2.49 -17.08 6.62
N GLU A 175 -3.59 -17.11 5.86
CA GLU A 175 -3.78 -16.24 4.71
C GLU A 175 -3.85 -14.78 5.13
N LEU A 176 -4.62 -14.46 6.18
CA LEU A 176 -4.69 -13.10 6.72
C LEU A 176 -3.33 -12.56 7.19
N LEU A 177 -2.53 -13.37 7.90
CA LEU A 177 -1.18 -12.97 8.31
C LEU A 177 -0.26 -12.67 7.12
N ARG A 178 -0.46 -13.35 5.99
CA ARG A 178 0.30 -13.13 4.75
C ARG A 178 -0.20 -11.88 4.02
N GLU A 179 -1.50 -11.81 3.74
CA GLU A 179 -2.13 -10.71 3.01
C GLU A 179 -1.95 -9.36 3.72
N LYS A 180 -2.01 -9.35 5.05
CA LYS A 180 -1.83 -8.14 5.87
C LYS A 180 -0.36 -7.87 6.19
N GLY A 181 0.57 -8.62 5.60
CA GLY A 181 2.00 -8.38 5.69
C GLY A 181 2.62 -8.67 7.07
N CYS A 182 1.91 -9.32 7.99
CA CYS A 182 2.40 -9.62 9.33
C CYS A 182 3.68 -10.48 9.28
N LEU A 183 3.72 -11.44 8.34
CA LEU A 183 4.85 -12.34 8.13
C LEU A 183 6.10 -11.65 7.55
N GLY A 184 5.98 -10.39 7.11
CA GLY A 184 7.12 -9.59 6.65
C GLY A 184 8.04 -9.16 7.80
N CYS A 185 7.54 -9.13 9.04
CA CYS A 185 8.33 -8.76 10.22
C CYS A 185 8.32 -9.84 11.31
N HIS A 186 7.25 -10.62 11.42
CA HIS A 186 7.10 -11.63 12.47
C HIS A 186 7.34 -13.03 11.92
N ALA A 187 8.32 -13.72 12.49
CA ALA A 187 8.58 -15.11 12.15
C ALA A 187 7.47 -16.05 12.64
N ILE A 188 7.19 -17.10 11.88
CA ILE A 188 6.25 -18.17 12.22
C ILE A 188 6.77 -19.52 11.72
N ASP A 189 6.54 -20.58 12.48
CA ASP A 189 7.05 -21.93 12.19
C ASP A 189 8.57 -21.94 11.94
N GLY A 190 9.32 -21.09 12.64
CA GLY A 190 10.77 -20.93 12.48
C GLY A 190 11.21 -20.20 11.20
N SER A 191 10.28 -19.62 10.44
CA SER A 191 10.55 -18.91 9.18
C SER A 191 10.17 -17.43 9.26
N GLY A 192 11.04 -16.55 8.76
CA GLY A 192 10.81 -15.10 8.69
C GLY A 192 11.91 -14.29 9.39
N PRO A 193 11.95 -12.97 9.16
CA PRO A 193 12.98 -12.11 9.72
C PRO A 193 12.72 -11.81 11.22
N PRO A 194 13.77 -11.62 12.04
CA PRO A 194 13.64 -11.33 13.48
C PRO A 194 13.42 -9.84 13.76
N ILE A 195 12.52 -9.18 13.00
CA ILE A 195 12.22 -7.74 13.15
C ILE A 195 11.15 -7.54 14.22
N GLY A 196 10.11 -8.38 14.21
CA GLY A 196 9.08 -8.47 15.22
C GLY A 196 9.22 -9.74 16.06
N PRO A 197 8.66 -9.77 17.28
CA PRO A 197 8.62 -10.98 18.11
C PRO A 197 8.03 -12.16 17.33
N PRO A 198 8.63 -13.35 17.39
CA PRO A 198 8.10 -14.51 16.66
C PRO A 198 6.68 -14.81 17.14
N PHE A 199 5.84 -15.32 16.25
CA PHE A 199 4.52 -15.83 16.59
C PHE A 199 4.58 -17.21 17.24
N ASP A 200 5.70 -17.92 17.10
CA ASP A 200 5.88 -19.22 17.74
C ASP A 200 5.89 -19.08 19.27
N GLY A 201 5.12 -19.94 19.94
CA GLY A 201 4.90 -19.91 21.39
C GLY A 201 4.28 -18.61 21.92
N ILE A 202 3.69 -17.75 21.07
CA ILE A 202 3.09 -16.48 21.54
C ILE A 202 1.91 -16.73 22.48
N GLY A 203 1.12 -17.78 22.27
CA GLY A 203 0.00 -18.17 23.13
C GLY A 203 0.43 -18.68 24.51
N SER A 204 1.71 -18.98 24.70
CA SER A 204 2.31 -19.28 26.00
C SER A 204 2.82 -18.02 26.72
N ARG A 205 3.02 -16.92 25.99
CA ARG A 205 3.59 -15.65 26.50
C ARG A 205 2.55 -14.58 26.75
N LEU A 206 1.49 -14.55 25.93
CA LEU A 206 0.49 -13.49 25.93
C LEU A 206 -0.92 -14.07 25.97
N THR A 207 -1.83 -13.36 26.64
CA THR A 207 -3.26 -13.65 26.58
C THR A 207 -3.86 -13.21 25.26
N ARG A 208 -5.06 -13.69 24.96
CA ARG A 208 -5.86 -13.27 23.80
C ARG A 208 -6.05 -11.75 23.75
N GLU A 209 -6.32 -11.16 24.90
CA GLU A 209 -6.56 -9.73 25.06
C GLU A 209 -5.29 -8.93 24.77
N GLN A 210 -4.14 -9.40 25.27
CA GLN A 210 -2.84 -8.79 25.00
C GLN A 210 -2.43 -8.90 23.53
N ILE A 211 -2.73 -10.03 22.87
CA ILE A 211 -2.50 -10.17 21.42
C ILE A 211 -3.40 -9.21 20.64
N ARG A 212 -4.68 -9.10 21.03
CA ARG A 212 -5.62 -8.16 20.40
C ARG A 212 -5.17 -6.72 20.56
N GLU A 213 -4.79 -6.32 21.77
CA GLU A 213 -4.24 -4.99 22.05
C GLU A 213 -2.96 -4.74 21.25
N GLY A 214 -2.06 -5.74 21.14
CA GLY A 214 -0.86 -5.63 20.32
C GLY A 214 -1.12 -5.43 18.82
N ILE A 215 -2.26 -5.89 18.30
CA ILE A 215 -2.65 -5.65 16.90
C ILE A 215 -3.30 -4.27 16.73
N LEU A 216 -4.18 -3.88 17.65
CA LEU A 216 -4.94 -2.63 17.56
C LEU A 216 -4.12 -1.40 18.00
N ASN A 217 -3.24 -1.58 18.98
CA ASN A 217 -2.42 -0.54 19.61
C ASN A 217 -0.96 -1.03 19.76
N PRO A 218 -0.26 -1.31 18.65
CA PRO A 218 1.04 -1.99 18.68
C PRO A 218 2.16 -1.26 19.42
N ASN A 219 2.02 0.05 19.60
CA ASN A 219 3.00 0.88 20.31
C ASN A 219 2.65 1.14 21.78
N ALA A 220 1.53 0.59 22.29
CA ALA A 220 1.16 0.70 23.70
C ALA A 220 2.09 -0.10 24.61
N THR A 221 2.60 -1.24 24.14
CA THR A 221 3.58 -2.06 24.84
C THR A 221 4.49 -2.73 23.83
N VAL A 222 5.80 -2.48 23.93
CA VAL A 222 6.80 -3.12 23.09
C VAL A 222 7.33 -4.36 23.80
N ALA A 223 7.44 -5.48 23.07
CA ALA A 223 7.98 -6.71 23.62
C ALA A 223 9.45 -6.55 24.02
N ARG A 224 9.83 -7.16 25.15
CA ARG A 224 11.21 -7.13 25.65
C ARG A 224 12.19 -7.65 24.60
N GLY A 225 13.26 -6.90 24.34
CA GLY A 225 14.27 -7.23 23.33
C GLY A 225 13.96 -6.71 21.91
N TYR A 226 12.84 -6.01 21.73
CA TYR A 226 12.44 -5.39 20.45
C TYR A 226 12.32 -3.86 20.55
N GLU A 227 12.89 -3.25 21.60
CA GLU A 227 12.80 -1.81 21.87
C GLU A 227 13.35 -0.96 20.71
N GLN A 228 14.40 -1.44 20.04
CA GLN A 228 15.00 -0.78 18.86
C GLN A 228 14.07 -0.76 17.63
N PHE A 229 13.02 -1.57 17.63
CA PHE A 229 12.01 -1.64 16.57
C PHE A 229 10.67 -1.02 16.98
N ALA A 230 10.63 -0.30 18.12
CA ALA A 230 9.46 0.44 18.56
C ALA A 230 8.99 1.41 17.45
N GLY A 231 7.68 1.48 17.21
CA GLY A 231 7.11 2.30 16.15
C GLY A 231 7.10 1.66 14.76
N MET A 232 7.77 0.52 14.54
CA MET A 232 7.80 -0.13 13.22
C MET A 232 6.50 -0.86 12.88
N MET A 233 5.80 -1.41 13.89
CA MET A 233 4.53 -2.09 13.66
C MET A 233 3.43 -1.06 13.36
N PRO A 234 2.79 -1.11 12.17
CA PRO A 234 1.81 -0.11 11.75
C PRO A 234 0.61 0.00 12.71
N PRO A 235 0.22 1.21 13.14
CA PRO A 235 -0.91 1.39 14.07
C PRO A 235 -2.29 1.32 13.41
N ASN A 236 -2.38 1.02 12.11
CA ASN A 236 -3.61 1.07 11.32
C ASN A 236 -4.21 -0.30 11.00
N PHE A 237 -3.73 -1.39 11.61
CA PHE A 237 -4.31 -2.72 11.37
C PHE A 237 -5.77 -2.82 11.80
N GLY A 238 -6.19 -2.04 12.80
CA GLY A 238 -7.60 -1.93 13.20
C GLY A 238 -8.52 -1.42 12.08
N ASP A 239 -8.02 -0.55 11.20
CA ASP A 239 -8.76 -0.03 10.05
C ASP A 239 -8.75 -0.99 8.85
N GLN A 240 -7.80 -1.94 8.83
CA GLN A 240 -7.57 -2.86 7.72
C GLN A 240 -8.19 -4.24 7.93
N LEU A 241 -8.66 -4.54 9.14
CA LEU A 241 -9.23 -5.82 9.54
C LEU A 241 -10.70 -5.66 9.91
N THR A 242 -11.54 -6.56 9.43
CA THR A 242 -12.88 -6.72 10.01
C THR A 242 -12.77 -7.37 11.40
N ALA A 243 -13.80 -7.21 12.23
CA ALA A 243 -13.85 -7.85 13.54
C ALA A 243 -13.67 -9.39 13.45
N ALA A 244 -14.25 -10.03 12.44
CA ALA A 244 -14.11 -11.47 12.22
C ALA A 244 -12.66 -11.87 11.88
N GLN A 245 -11.97 -11.08 11.06
CA GLN A 245 -10.57 -11.33 10.69
C GLN A 245 -9.63 -11.12 11.86
N LEU A 246 -9.83 -10.04 12.63
CA LEU A 246 -9.07 -9.79 13.85
C LEU A 246 -9.21 -10.96 14.82
N GLU A 247 -10.44 -11.42 15.07
CA GLU A 247 -10.67 -12.55 15.95
C GLU A 247 -10.08 -13.86 15.41
N ALA A 248 -10.11 -14.10 14.10
CA ALA A 248 -9.46 -15.27 13.50
C ALA A 248 -7.95 -15.29 13.78
N ILE A 249 -7.26 -14.15 13.56
CA ILE A 249 -5.82 -14.00 13.83
C ILE A 249 -5.55 -14.20 15.33
N VAL A 250 -6.29 -13.50 16.18
CA VAL A 250 -6.13 -13.54 17.63
C VAL A 250 -6.34 -14.96 18.18
N ASN A 251 -7.37 -15.68 17.72
CA ASN A 251 -7.60 -17.09 18.06
C ASN A 251 -6.42 -17.97 17.68
N PHE A 252 -5.94 -17.83 16.45
CA PHE A 252 -4.86 -18.62 15.91
C PHE A 252 -3.54 -18.41 16.66
N LEU A 253 -3.19 -17.15 16.95
CA LEU A 253 -1.99 -16.81 17.69
C LEU A 253 -2.09 -17.27 19.16
N ALA A 254 -3.22 -17.04 19.82
CA ALA A 254 -3.43 -17.50 21.20
C ALA A 254 -3.39 -19.04 21.34
N GLY A 255 -3.74 -19.77 20.27
CA GLY A 255 -3.62 -21.23 20.22
C GLY A 255 -2.20 -21.75 20.00
N ARG A 256 -1.24 -20.89 19.66
CA ARG A 256 0.13 -21.26 19.29
C ARG A 256 1.04 -21.24 20.52
N ARG A 257 1.08 -22.37 21.23
CA ARG A 257 1.79 -22.54 22.51
C ARG A 257 3.19 -23.11 22.38
#